data_AF-A0A4V1UIL7-F1
#
_entry.id   AF-A0A4V1UIL7-F1
#
_cell.length_a   1.000
_cell.length_b   1.000
_cell.length_c   1.000
_cell.angle_alpha   90.00
_cell.angle_beta   90.00
_cell.angle_gamma   90.00
#
_symmetry.space_group_name_H-M   'P 1'
#
loop_
_entity.id
_entity.type
_entity.pdbx_description
1 polymer ?
#
loop_
_entity_poly.entity_id
_entity_poly.type
_entity_poly.pdbx_seq_one_letter_code
_entity_poly.pdbx_strand_id
1 'polypeptide(L)'
;MAGAEAARIALDIRLRRHGVGSQSGGLTADLRIFLANAQMRRTLLQEDVARQLAAVGVRSPSRYRANGVVRNMDGWNEAFGVTPDQALYLAPEARVPIC
;
A
#
# COMPACT_ATOMS: atom_id res chain seq x y z
N MET A 1 9.86 -4.17 -3.81
CA MET A 1 8.87 -3.44 -2.99
C MET A 1 8.56 -2.04 -3.52
N ALA A 2 8.88 -1.73 -4.80
CA ALA A 2 8.79 -0.37 -5.36
C ALA A 2 7.47 0.00 -6.07
N GLY A 3 6.50 -0.92 -6.19
CA GLY A 3 5.37 -0.73 -7.11
C GLY A 3 4.33 0.32 -6.70
N ALA A 4 3.96 0.38 -5.42
CA ALA A 4 2.91 1.29 -4.94
C ALA A 4 3.40 2.74 -4.87
N GLU A 5 4.65 2.95 -4.44
CA GLU A 5 5.25 4.28 -4.37
C GLU A 5 5.57 4.85 -5.76
N ALA A 6 6.13 4.03 -6.66
CA ALA A 6 6.32 4.43 -8.05
C ALA A 6 4.98 4.77 -8.73
N ALA A 7 3.91 4.03 -8.44
CA ALA A 7 2.57 4.35 -8.94
C ALA A 7 2.05 5.69 -8.41
N ARG A 8 2.32 6.03 -7.14
CA ARG A 8 1.97 7.34 -6.55
C ARG A 8 2.75 8.48 -7.20
N ILE A 9 4.07 8.32 -7.37
CA ILE A 9 4.91 9.31 -8.05
C ILE A 9 4.44 9.54 -9.50
N ALA A 10 4.14 8.46 -10.23
CA ALA A 10 3.61 8.55 -11.59
C ALA A 10 2.24 9.25 -11.64
N LEU A 11 1.39 9.03 -10.63
CA LEU A 11 0.11 9.72 -10.50
C LEU A 11 0.31 11.22 -10.27
N ASP A 12 1.19 11.62 -9.34
CA ASP A 12 1.49 13.04 -9.08
C ASP A 12 2.00 13.74 -10.36
N ILE A 13 2.93 13.11 -11.08
CA ILE A 13 3.42 13.62 -12.38
C ILE A 13 2.27 13.79 -13.38
N ARG A 14 1.33 12.84 -13.45
CA ARG A 14 0.17 12.93 -14.34
C ARG A 14 -0.80 14.05 -13.93
N LEU A 15 -1.08 14.21 -12.64
CA LEU A 15 -1.94 15.27 -12.11
C LEU A 15 -1.34 16.66 -12.40
N ARG A 16 -0.02 16.81 -12.23
CA ARG A 16 0.70 18.05 -12.59
C ARG A 16 0.65 18.35 -14.09
N ARG A 17 0.70 17.33 -14.95
CA ARG A 17 0.77 17.48 -16.41
C ARG A 17 -0.59 17.66 -17.09
N HIS A 18 -1.65 17.09 -16.54
CA HIS A 18 -2.97 17.04 -17.19
C HIS A 18 -4.13 17.56 -16.33
N GLY A 19 -3.85 18.11 -15.14
CA GLY A 19 -4.89 18.54 -14.20
C GLY A 19 -5.49 17.39 -13.39
N VAL A 20 -6.25 17.75 -12.35
CA VAL A 20 -6.77 16.80 -11.36
C VAL A 20 -7.69 15.78 -12.04
N GLY A 21 -7.25 14.53 -12.10
CA GLY A 21 -8.06 13.40 -12.53
C GLY A 21 -9.27 13.25 -11.61
N SER A 22 -10.46 13.24 -12.21
CA SER A 22 -11.75 13.27 -11.54
C SER A 22 -11.84 12.30 -10.36
N GLN A 23 -12.45 12.77 -9.26
CA GLN A 23 -13.00 11.88 -8.25
C GLN A 23 -13.87 10.85 -8.98
N SER A 24 -13.46 9.58 -8.93
CA SER A 24 -14.16 8.49 -9.60
C SER A 24 -14.75 7.61 -8.51
N GLY A 25 -16.08 7.62 -8.38
CA GLY A 25 -16.77 6.83 -7.34
C GLY A 25 -16.57 7.34 -5.91
N GLY A 26 -16.33 8.64 -5.70
CA GLY A 26 -16.17 9.25 -4.36
C GLY A 26 -14.81 9.00 -3.69
N LEU A 27 -13.84 8.44 -4.42
CA LEU A 27 -12.49 8.18 -3.92
C LEU A 27 -11.47 9.12 -4.58
N THR A 28 -10.54 9.64 -3.78
CA THR A 28 -9.38 10.37 -4.28
C THR A 28 -8.44 9.45 -5.07
N ALA A 29 -7.65 10.01 -5.97
CA ALA A 29 -6.78 9.21 -6.83
C ALA A 29 -5.75 8.38 -6.02
N ASP A 30 -5.25 8.91 -4.91
CA ASP A 30 -4.33 8.20 -4.00
C ASP A 30 -5.01 7.02 -3.29
N LEU A 31 -6.24 7.19 -2.79
CA LEU A 31 -7.02 6.10 -2.20
C LEU A 31 -7.16 4.92 -3.16
N ARG A 32 -7.37 5.19 -4.46
CA ARG A 32 -7.50 4.12 -5.46
C ARG A 32 -6.21 3.33 -5.66
N ILE A 33 -5.04 3.96 -5.55
CA ILE A 33 -3.75 3.25 -5.66
C ILE A 33 -3.59 2.26 -4.50
N PHE A 34 -3.90 2.71 -3.29
CA PHE A 34 -3.83 1.84 -2.10
C PHE A 34 -4.86 0.71 -2.15
N LEU A 35 -6.08 0.99 -2.60
CA LEU A 35 -7.10 -0.04 -2.82
C LEU A 35 -6.71 -1.02 -3.92
N ALA A 36 -6.14 -0.56 -5.03
CA ALA A 36 -5.64 -1.43 -6.10
C ALA A 36 -4.49 -2.34 -5.60
N ASN A 37 -3.58 -1.80 -4.78
CA ASN A 37 -2.54 -2.59 -4.12
C ASN A 37 -3.16 -3.70 -3.25
N ALA A 38 -4.15 -3.36 -2.41
CA ALA A 38 -4.84 -4.34 -1.57
C ALA A 38 -5.56 -5.41 -2.43
N GLN A 39 -6.27 -5.00 -3.49
CA GLN A 39 -7.01 -5.89 -4.37
C GLN A 39 -6.11 -6.89 -5.10
N MET A 40 -4.95 -6.45 -5.58
CA MET A 40 -3.94 -7.31 -6.23
C MET A 40 -3.34 -8.34 -5.25
N ARG A 41 -3.37 -8.05 -3.95
CA ARG A 41 -2.82 -8.90 -2.90
C ARG A 41 -3.84 -9.83 -2.27
N ARG A 42 -5.08 -9.87 -2.75
CA ARG A 42 -6.09 -10.81 -2.24
C ARG A 42 -5.64 -12.24 -2.52
N THR A 43 -5.48 -13.02 -1.46
CA THR A 43 -5.12 -14.44 -1.54
C THR A 43 -5.72 -15.12 -0.32
N LEU A 44 -6.35 -16.28 -0.55
CA LEU A 44 -6.75 -17.19 0.51
C LEU A 44 -6.02 -18.51 0.27
N LEU A 45 -5.33 -19.01 1.29
CA LEU A 45 -4.56 -20.25 1.25
C LEU A 45 -4.99 -21.11 2.43
N GLN A 46 -4.97 -22.42 2.23
CA GLN A 46 -5.09 -23.36 3.34
C GLN A 46 -3.90 -23.22 4.28
N GLU A 47 -4.09 -23.55 5.56
CA GLU A 47 -3.07 -23.33 6.60
C GLU A 47 -1.75 -24.05 6.29
N ASP A 48 -1.82 -25.31 5.86
CA ASP A 48 -0.63 -26.11 5.53
C ASP A 48 0.17 -25.49 4.39
N VAL A 49 -0.52 -25.01 3.35
CA VAL A 49 0.11 -24.32 2.22
C VAL A 49 0.71 -23.00 2.65
N ALA A 50 0.01 -22.23 3.51
CA ALA A 50 0.53 -20.97 4.04
C ALA A 50 1.79 -21.20 4.90
N ARG A 51 1.82 -22.26 5.71
CA ARG A 51 2.97 -22.64 6.55
C ARG A 51 4.15 -23.09 5.69
N GLN A 52 3.90 -23.92 4.68
CA GLN A 52 4.93 -24.33 3.73
C GLN A 52 5.54 -23.13 3.02
N LEU A 53 4.71 -22.24 2.45
CA LEU A 53 5.19 -21.04 1.77
C LEU A 53 5.89 -20.05 2.71
N ALA A 54 5.54 -20.02 4.00
CA ALA A 54 6.29 -19.24 4.98
C ALA A 54 7.68 -19.83 5.24
N ALA A 55 7.84 -21.16 5.16
CA ALA A 55 9.11 -21.85 5.38
C ALA A 55 10.05 -21.80 4.16
N VAL A 56 9.52 -22.00 2.95
CA VAL A 56 10.35 -22.12 1.72
C VAL A 56 10.20 -20.97 0.74
N GLY A 57 9.18 -20.13 0.93
CA GLY A 57 8.85 -19.06 -0.02
C GLY A 57 9.80 -17.88 0.11
N VAL A 58 10.24 -17.35 -1.03
CA VAL A 58 11.09 -16.16 -1.12
C VAL A 58 10.32 -14.84 -0.96
N ARG A 59 9.01 -14.90 -0.70
CA ARG A 59 8.13 -13.73 -0.59
C ARG A 59 7.34 -13.78 0.70
N SER A 60 7.23 -12.62 1.35
CA SER A 60 6.36 -12.48 2.52
C SER A 60 4.91 -12.84 2.17
N PRO A 61 4.14 -13.42 3.12
CA PRO A 61 2.72 -13.70 2.93
C PRO A 61 1.92 -12.48 2.46
N SER A 62 0.88 -12.70 1.64
CA SER A 62 0.15 -11.62 0.97
C SER A 62 -0.37 -10.53 1.92
N ARG A 63 -0.86 -10.91 3.12
CA ARG A 63 -1.32 -9.95 4.14
C ARG A 63 -0.24 -8.96 4.59
N TYR A 64 1.00 -9.43 4.75
CA TYR A 64 2.12 -8.58 5.14
C TYR A 64 2.61 -7.72 3.98
N ARG A 65 2.45 -8.20 2.74
CA ARG A 65 2.77 -7.39 1.54
C ARG A 65 1.75 -6.29 1.28
N ALA A 66 0.49 -6.49 1.66
CA ALA A 66 -0.55 -5.46 1.58
C ALA A 66 -0.32 -4.38 2.65
N ASN A 67 -0.16 -4.77 3.91
CA ASN A 67 -0.16 -3.82 5.04
C ASN A 67 1.24 -3.30 5.41
N GLY A 68 2.27 -4.13 5.27
CA GLY A 68 3.63 -3.79 5.68
C GLY A 68 4.28 -2.72 4.79
N VAL A 69 3.84 -2.59 3.54
CA VAL A 69 4.37 -1.58 2.61
C VAL A 69 3.70 -0.22 2.87
N VAL A 70 2.37 -0.19 2.98
CA VAL A 70 1.62 1.08 3.03
C VAL A 70 1.94 1.91 4.27
N ARG A 71 2.19 1.28 5.42
CA ARG A 71 2.54 1.97 6.67
C ARG A 71 3.89 2.72 6.63
N ASN A 72 4.76 2.41 5.67
CA ASN A 72 6.03 3.10 5.47
C ASN A 72 5.91 4.29 4.48
N MET A 73 4.74 4.48 3.85
CA MET A 73 4.54 5.52 2.85
C MET A 73 3.88 6.74 3.47
N ASP A 74 4.43 7.93 3.24
CA ASP A 74 3.88 9.17 3.82
C ASP A 74 2.44 9.44 3.39
N GLY A 75 2.12 9.18 2.12
CA GLY A 75 0.78 9.37 1.57
C GLY A 75 -0.30 8.43 2.13
N TRP A 76 0.07 7.37 2.86
CA TRP A 76 -0.91 6.46 3.47
C TRP A 76 -1.73 7.16 4.55
N ASN A 77 -1.06 7.90 5.43
CA ASN A 77 -1.73 8.61 6.52
C ASN A 77 -2.63 9.72 5.99
N GLU A 78 -2.16 10.44 4.96
CA GLU A 78 -2.93 11.51 4.31
C GLU A 78 -4.15 10.95 3.58
N ALA A 79 -3.99 9.86 2.83
CA ALA A 79 -5.09 9.29 2.04
C ALA A 79 -6.20 8.70 2.90
N PHE A 80 -5.88 8.07 4.04
CA PHE A 80 -6.85 7.38 4.89
C PHE A 80 -7.16 8.11 6.22
N GLY A 81 -6.52 9.24 6.50
CA GLY A 81 -6.69 9.96 7.77
C GLY A 81 -6.23 9.14 8.98
N VAL A 82 -5.11 8.43 8.86
CA VAL A 82 -4.65 7.48 9.88
C VAL A 82 -4.07 8.20 11.09
N THR A 83 -4.58 7.87 12.27
CA THR A 83 -4.20 8.45 13.55
C THR A 83 -3.31 7.50 14.38
N PRO A 84 -2.52 8.00 15.35
CA PRO A 84 -1.60 7.18 16.15
C PRO A 84 -2.19 5.99 16.90
N ASP A 85 -3.48 6.02 17.19
CA ASP A 85 -4.25 4.96 17.85
C ASP A 85 -4.62 3.80 16.90
N GLN A 86 -4.42 3.96 15.59
CA GLN A 86 -4.78 2.95 14.60
C GLN A 86 -3.66 1.94 14.36
N ALA A 87 -4.03 0.68 14.16
CA ALA A 87 -3.10 -0.45 14.07
C ALA A 87 -2.04 -0.37 12.95
N LEU A 88 -2.29 0.42 11.90
CA LEU A 88 -1.37 0.60 10.78
C LEU A 88 -0.60 1.93 10.82
N TYR A 89 -0.76 2.72 11.88
CA TYR A 89 0.05 3.91 12.08
C TYR A 89 1.50 3.53 12.38
N LEU A 90 2.42 4.27 11.78
CA LEU A 90 3.84 4.22 12.07
C LEU A 90 4.38 5.65 12.07
N ALA A 91 5.05 6.04 13.16
CA ALA A 91 5.67 7.36 13.27
C ALA A 91 6.71 7.53 12.15
N PRO A 92 6.88 8.73 11.57
CA PRO A 92 7.81 8.95 10.46
C PRO A 92 9.22 8.42 10.71
N GLU A 93 9.70 8.53 11.95
CA GLU A 93 11.05 8.12 12.38
C GLU A 93 11.21 6.59 12.44
N ALA A 94 10.10 5.86 12.58
CA ALA A 94 10.07 4.40 12.60
C ALA A 94 9.80 3.78 11.22
N ARG A 95 9.58 4.62 10.19
CA ARG A 95 9.38 4.15 8.81
C ARG A 95 10.71 3.71 8.22
N VAL A 96 10.66 2.61 7.48
CA VAL A 96 11.81 2.15 6.70
C VAL A 96 11.72 2.81 5.32
N PRO A 97 12.63 3.74 4.97
CA PRO A 97 12.64 4.34 3.65
C PRO A 97 12.91 3.28 2.58
N ILE A 98 12.25 3.42 1.45
CA ILE A 98 12.50 2.58 0.27
C ILE A 98 13.58 3.29 -0.56
N CYS A 99 14.76 2.70 -0.64
CA CYS A 99 15.83 3.13 -1.54
C CYS A 99 15.55 2.67 -2.99
#